data_AF-A0A7X9LX60-F1
#
_entry.id   AF-A0A7X9LX60-F1
#
_cell.length_a   1.000
_cell.length_b   1.000
_cell.length_c   1.000
_cell.angle_alpha   90.00
_cell.angle_beta   90.00
_cell.angle_gamma   90.00
#
_symmetry.space_group_name_H-M   'P 1'
#
loop_
_entity.id
_entity.type
_entity.pdbx_description
1 polymer ?
#
loop_
_entity_poly.entity_id
_entity_poly.type
_entity_poly.pdbx_seq_one_letter_code
_entity_poly.pdbx_strand_id
1 'polypeptide(L)'
;MKKTIFFIPAIIFSILYGAIAINDIGAISPVVVVWLALFFISGFLLNKNAFWGGLLGTLPSIHLIYMGTQDTGQIINEMPIGIVLLIFYIICGFFVYKNNKIAGRLV
;
A
#
# COMPACT_ATOMS: atom_id res chain seq x y z
N MET A 1 5.51 -14.37 -8.60
CA MET A 1 4.26 -13.78 -8.07
C MET A 1 3.36 -13.44 -9.23
N LYS A 2 2.07 -13.79 -9.16
CA LYS A 2 1.08 -13.27 -10.13
C LYS A 2 1.03 -11.76 -9.97
N LYS A 3 1.04 -11.01 -11.08
CA LYS A 3 1.15 -9.55 -11.02
C LYS A 3 -0.06 -8.87 -10.38
N THR A 4 -1.20 -9.55 -10.33
CA THR A 4 -2.41 -9.10 -9.64
C THR A 4 -2.23 -8.99 -8.12
N ILE A 5 -1.28 -9.72 -7.53
CA ILE A 5 -1.02 -9.71 -6.08
C ILE A 5 -0.61 -8.32 -5.61
N PHE A 6 0.09 -7.54 -6.44
CA PHE A 6 0.56 -6.19 -6.09
C PHE A 6 -0.57 -5.18 -5.83
N PHE A 7 -1.79 -5.48 -6.27
CA PHE A 7 -2.96 -4.62 -6.07
C PHE A 7 -3.79 -4.99 -4.83
N ILE A 8 -3.43 -6.06 -4.10
CA ILE A 8 -4.22 -6.53 -2.95
C ILE A 8 -4.45 -5.40 -1.93
N PRO A 9 -3.43 -4.63 -1.47
CA PRO A 9 -3.66 -3.54 -0.55
C PRO A 9 -4.61 -2.46 -1.12
N ALA A 10 -4.44 -2.09 -2.39
CA ALA A 10 -5.30 -1.10 -3.05
C ALA A 10 -6.76 -1.56 -3.09
N ILE A 11 -7.01 -2.83 -3.43
CA ILE A 11 -8.36 -3.40 -3.52
C ILE A 11 -9.01 -3.45 -2.13
N ILE A 12 -8.31 -3.97 -1.12
CA ILE A 12 -8.85 -4.08 0.24
C ILE A 12 -9.20 -2.69 0.79
N PHE A 13 -8.29 -1.73 0.69
CA PHE A 13 -8.52 -0.37 1.16
C PHE A 13 -9.65 0.33 0.38
N SER A 14 -9.75 0.09 -0.93
CA SER A 14 -10.82 0.68 -1.75
C SER A 14 -12.20 0.16 -1.34
N ILE A 15 -12.31 -1.14 -1.02
CA ILE A 15 -13.56 -1.72 -0.53
C ILE A 15 -13.92 -1.13 0.84
N LEU A 16 -12.95 -1.06 1.75
CA LEU A 16 -13.16 -0.58 3.11
C LEU A 16 -13.58 0.91 3.12
N TYR A 17 -12.80 1.77 2.48
CA TYR A 17 -13.11 3.21 2.45
C TYR A 17 -14.26 3.54 1.50
N GLY A 18 -14.49 2.74 0.46
CA GLY A 18 -15.68 2.85 -0.38
C GLY A 18 -16.97 2.57 0.40
N ALA A 19 -16.97 1.57 1.29
CA ALA A 19 -18.12 1.30 2.16
C ALA A 19 -18.37 2.45 3.16
N ILE A 20 -17.31 3.06 3.70
CA ILE A 20 -17.42 4.24 4.57
C ILE A 20 -17.98 5.44 3.79
N ALA A 21 -17.49 5.67 2.57
CA ALA A 21 -17.90 6.79 1.73
C ALA A 21 -19.40 6.77 1.37
N ILE A 22 -20.01 5.58 1.27
CA ILE A 22 -21.45 5.45 1.00
C ILE A 22 -22.29 5.99 2.17
N ASN A 23 -21.80 5.86 3.40
CA ASN A 23 -22.54 6.26 4.60
C ASN A 23 -22.23 7.70 5.02
N ASP A 24 -20.96 8.10 4.96
CA ASP A 24 -20.53 9.47 5.27
C ASP A 24 -19.19 9.81 4.59
N ILE A 25 -19.25 10.61 3.53
CA ILE A 25 -18.05 11.10 2.82
C ILE A 25 -17.22 12.04 3.72
N GLY A 26 -17.86 12.79 4.62
CA GLY A 26 -17.18 13.74 5.51
C GLY A 26 -16.28 13.09 6.54
N ALA A 27 -16.50 11.80 6.84
CA ALA A 27 -15.68 11.02 7.75
C ALA A 27 -14.32 10.59 7.15
N ILE A 28 -14.10 10.75 5.84
CA ILE A 28 -12.86 10.32 5.18
C ILE A 28 -11.84 11.46 5.14
N SER A 29 -10.73 11.29 5.85
CA SER A 29 -9.60 12.21 5.74
C SER A 29 -9.03 12.21 4.31
N PRO A 30 -8.72 13.38 3.72
CA PRO A 30 -8.08 13.48 2.40
C PRO A 30 -6.79 12.65 2.28
N VAL A 31 -6.10 12.42 3.39
CA VAL A 31 -4.86 11.62 3.44
C VAL A 31 -5.10 10.17 3.01
N VAL A 32 -6.27 9.61 3.29
CA VAL A 32 -6.65 8.25 2.87
C VAL A 32 -6.73 8.13 1.35
N VAL A 33 -7.23 9.17 0.67
CA VAL A 33 -7.30 9.20 -0.80
C VAL A 33 -5.89 9.17 -1.39
N VAL A 34 -4.94 9.86 -0.76
CA VAL A 34 -3.52 9.82 -1.14
C VAL A 34 -2.94 8.41 -0.95
N TRP A 35 -3.25 7.73 0.16
CA TRP A 35 -2.81 6.34 0.35
C TRP A 35 -3.35 5.39 -0.72
N LEU A 36 -4.64 5.50 -1.04
CA LEU A 36 -5.27 4.70 -2.10
C LEU A 36 -4.55 4.93 -3.44
N ALA A 37 -4.32 6.19 -3.81
CA ALA A 37 -3.57 6.52 -5.02
C ALA A 37 -2.16 5.92 -5.01
N LEU A 38 -1.43 6.02 -3.89
CA LEU A 38 -0.10 5.43 -3.74
C LEU A 38 -0.12 3.91 -3.86
N PHE A 39 -1.10 3.22 -3.28
CA PHE A 39 -1.25 1.77 -3.43
C PHE A 39 -1.57 1.37 -4.87
N PHE A 40 -2.42 2.10 -5.59
CA PHE A 40 -2.70 1.83 -6.99
C PHE A 40 -1.48 2.06 -7.89
N ILE A 41 -0.77 3.17 -7.69
CA ILE A 41 0.46 3.50 -8.45
C ILE A 41 1.55 2.46 -8.13
N SER A 42 1.70 2.07 -6.87
CA SER A 42 2.61 1.01 -6.44
C SER A 42 2.32 -0.30 -7.15
N GLY A 43 1.07 -0.77 -7.12
CA GLY A 43 0.64 -1.98 -7.81
C GLY A 43 0.91 -1.94 -9.32
N PHE A 44 0.63 -0.79 -9.95
CA PHE A 44 0.88 -0.56 -11.37
C PHE A 44 2.36 -0.61 -11.74
N LEU A 45 3.22 0.05 -10.96
CA LEU A 45 4.67 0.05 -11.17
C LEU A 45 5.26 -1.35 -10.95
N LEU A 46 4.88 -2.05 -9.87
CA LEU A 46 5.32 -3.42 -9.61
C LEU A 46 4.87 -4.38 -10.73
N ASN A 47 3.67 -4.20 -11.28
CA ASN A 47 3.18 -4.96 -12.44
C ASN A 47 4.02 -4.73 -13.71
N LYS A 48 4.63 -3.55 -13.85
CA LYS A 48 5.61 -3.24 -14.91
C LYS A 48 7.04 -3.68 -14.58
N ASN A 49 7.25 -4.36 -13.46
CA ASN A 49 8.56 -4.71 -12.90
C ASN A 49 9.42 -3.47 -12.56
N ALA A 50 8.81 -2.34 -12.19
CA ALA A 50 9.53 -1.20 -11.66
C ALA A 50 9.70 -1.35 -10.14
N PHE A 51 10.94 -1.42 -9.66
CA PHE A 51 11.26 -1.55 -8.23
C PHE A 51 10.71 -0.40 -7.39
N TRP A 52 10.68 0.81 -7.95
CA TRP A 52 10.12 2.02 -7.35
C TRP A 52 8.68 1.87 -6.86
N GLY A 53 7.90 0.95 -7.46
CA GLY A 53 6.57 0.63 -6.97
C GLY A 53 6.58 0.13 -5.52
N GLY A 54 7.57 -0.67 -5.13
CA GLY A 54 7.71 -1.14 -3.74
C GLY A 54 7.87 0.02 -2.77
N LEU A 55 8.74 0.99 -3.10
CA LEU A 55 8.98 2.18 -2.29
C LEU A 55 7.70 3.02 -2.13
N LEU A 56 6.95 3.25 -3.21
CA LEU A 56 5.69 4.01 -3.12
C LEU A 56 4.66 3.33 -2.21
N GLY A 57 4.60 2.00 -2.22
CA GLY A 57 3.71 1.24 -1.35
C GLY A 57 4.13 1.28 0.12
N THR A 58 5.43 1.42 0.41
CA THR A 58 5.92 1.54 1.80
C THR A 58 5.57 2.87 2.47
N LEU A 59 5.40 3.96 1.71
CA LEU A 59 5.06 5.28 2.26
C LEU A 59 3.77 5.29 3.09
N PRO A 60 2.60 4.87 2.54
CA PRO A 60 1.37 4.77 3.32
C PRO A 60 1.47 3.73 4.45
N SER A 61 2.25 2.65 4.28
CA SER A 61 2.48 1.67 5.35
C SER A 61 3.20 2.29 6.56
N ILE A 62 4.27 3.05 6.35
CA ILE A 62 4.99 3.75 7.41
C ILE A 62 4.08 4.78 8.08
N HIS A 63 3.29 5.49 7.27
CA HIS A 63 2.36 6.48 7.78
C HIS A 63 1.25 5.86 8.64
N LEU A 64 0.73 4.68 8.28
CA LEU A 64 -0.20 3.91 9.13
C LEU A 64 0.44 3.44 10.44
N ILE A 65 1.71 3.03 10.42
CA ILE A 65 2.45 2.70 11.64
C ILE A 65 2.55 3.92 12.55
N TYR A 66 2.88 5.08 11.98
CA TYR A 66 2.96 6.34 12.71
C TYR A 66 1.62 6.74 13.31
N MET A 67 0.52 6.64 12.55
CA MET A 67 -0.82 6.94 13.08
C MET A 67 -1.24 5.98 14.20
N GLY A 68 -0.87 4.70 14.11
CA GLY A 68 -1.08 3.74 15.21
C GLY A 68 -0.25 3.98 16.47
N THR A 69 0.72 4.91 16.45
CA THR A 69 1.41 5.39 17.68
C THR A 69 0.70 6.56 18.34
N GLN A 70 -0.31 7.15 17.67
CA GLN A 70 -1.07 8.28 18.17
C GLN A 70 -2.45 7.80 18.66
N ASP A 71 -3.01 8.50 19.65
CA ASP A 71 -4.41 8.33 20.03
C ASP A 71 -5.29 8.99 18.96
N THR A 72 -5.58 8.26 17.89
CA THR A 72 -6.42 8.72 16.76
C THR A 72 -7.91 8.64 17.04
N GLY A 73 -8.31 8.22 18.25
CA GLY A 73 -9.72 8.02 18.63
C GLY A 73 -10.38 6.81 17.96
N GLN A 74 -9.60 5.99 17.24
CA GLN A 74 -10.09 4.76 16.63
C GLN A 74 -10.05 3.59 17.61
N ILE A 75 -11.04 2.69 17.53
CA ILE A 75 -11.17 1.51 18.40
C ILE A 75 -10.06 0.48 18.12
N ILE A 76 -9.56 0.45 16.87
CA ILE A 76 -8.55 -0.50 16.41
C ILE A 76 -7.24 0.24 16.22
N ASN A 77 -6.15 -0.32 16.78
CA ASN A 77 -4.81 0.20 16.52
C ASN A 77 -4.41 -0.10 15.06
N GLU A 78 -4.05 0.95 14.31
CA GLU A 78 -3.65 0.88 12.89
C GLU A 78 -2.22 0.33 12.70
N MET A 79 -1.41 0.30 13.75
CA MET A 79 0.00 -0.10 13.71
C MET A 79 0.23 -1.51 13.15
N PRO A 80 -0.49 -2.56 13.60
CA PRO A 80 -0.29 -3.91 13.06
C PRO A 80 -0.58 -4.00 11.55
N ILE A 81 -1.59 -3.26 11.08
CA ILE A 81 -1.95 -3.21 9.65
C ILE A 81 -0.81 -2.55 8.87
N GLY A 82 -0.29 -1.43 9.37
CA GLY A 82 0.87 -0.75 8.79
C GLY A 82 2.11 -1.65 8.69
N ILE A 83 2.40 -2.44 9.74
CA ILE A 83 3.53 -3.41 9.73
C ILE A 83 3.34 -4.49 8.67
N VAL A 84 2.14 -5.07 8.58
CA VAL A 84 1.83 -6.11 7.57
C VAL A 84 2.03 -5.56 6.16
N LEU A 85 1.53 -4.35 5.89
CA LEU A 85 1.69 -3.70 4.59
C LEU A 85 3.13 -3.33 4.28
N LEU A 86 3.90 -2.90 5.28
CA LEU A 86 5.32 -2.59 5.12
C LEU A 86 6.10 -3.84 4.67
N ILE A 87 5.90 -4.96 5.38
CA ILE A 87 6.53 -6.24 5.03
C ILE A 87 6.09 -6.68 3.63
N PHE A 88 4.80 -6.57 3.32
CA PHE A 88 4.26 -6.92 2.01
C PHE A 88 4.97 -6.17 0.86
N TYR A 89 5.10 -4.85 0.97
CA TYR A 89 5.72 -4.05 -0.09
C TYR A 89 7.24 -4.23 -0.18
N ILE A 90 7.93 -4.49 0.93
CA ILE A 90 9.35 -4.88 0.94
C ILE A 90 9.54 -6.19 0.16
N ILE A 91 8.71 -7.21 0.44
CA ILE A 91 8.77 -8.49 -0.27
C ILE A 91 8.48 -8.32 -1.76
N CYS A 92 7.46 -7.52 -2.12
CA CYS A 92 7.13 -7.24 -3.51
C CYS A 92 8.27 -6.55 -4.26
N GLY A 93 8.86 -5.52 -3.64
CA GLY A 93 10.03 -4.81 -4.17
C GLY A 93 11.22 -5.74 -4.38
N PHE A 94 11.54 -6.57 -3.39
CA PHE A 94 12.61 -7.57 -3.49
C PHE A 94 12.38 -8.58 -4.62
N PHE A 95 11.15 -9.07 -4.78
CA PHE A 95 10.80 -10.02 -5.83
C PHE A 95 10.98 -9.40 -7.23
N VAL A 96 10.54 -8.15 -7.41
CA VAL A 96 10.73 -7.40 -8.66
C VAL A 96 12.21 -7.13 -8.94
N TYR A 97 12.97 -6.71 -7.93
CA TYR A 97 14.42 -6.50 -8.04
C TYR A 97 15.15 -7.77 -8.51
N LYS A 98 14.84 -8.91 -7.89
CA LYS A 98 15.41 -10.21 -8.26
C LYS A 98 15.06 -10.57 -9.71
N ASN A 99 13.82 -10.37 -10.14
CA ASN A 99 13.39 -10.66 -11.50
C ASN A 99 14.08 -9.77 -12.54
N ASN A 100 14.26 -8.48 -12.24
CA ASN A 100 14.97 -7.56 -13.13
C ASN A 100 16.43 -7.94 -13.29
N LYS A 101 17.09 -8.32 -12.19
CA LYS A 101 18.48 -8.81 -12.21
C LYS A 101 18.63 -10.07 -13.07
N ILE A 102 17.72 -11.03 -12.95
CA ILE A 102 17.71 -12.25 -13.78
C ILE A 102 17.48 -11.92 -15.25
N ALA A 103 16.63 -10.94 -15.55
CA ALA A 103 16.30 -10.53 -16.91
C ALA A 103 17.31 -9.55 -17.56
N GLY A 104 18.40 -9.20 -16.86
CA GLY A 104 19.41 -8.24 -17.36
C GLY A 104 18.88 -6.81 -17.53
N ARG A 105 17.79 -6.44 -16.84
CA ARG A 105 17.21 -5.08 -16.90
C ARG A 105 17.86 -4.22 -15.81
N LEU A 106 18.37 -3.05 -16.19
CA LEU A 106 18.75 -2.01 -15.22
C LEU A 106 17.49 -1.58 -14.47
N VAL A 107 17.60 -1.56 -13.13
CA VAL A 107 16.50 -1.39 -12.16
C VAL A 107 15.87 -0.01 -12.23
#